data_AF-A0A1I2TDR0-F1
#
_entry.id   AF-A0A1I2TDR0-F1
#
_cell.length_a   1.000
_cell.length_b   1.000
_cell.length_c   1.000
_cell.angle_alpha   90.00
_cell.angle_beta   90.00
_cell.angle_gamma   90.00
#
_symmetry.space_group_name_H-M   'P 1'
#
loop_
_entity.id
_entity.type
_entity.pdbx_description
1 polymer ?
#
loop_
_entity_poly.entity_id
_entity_poly.type
_entity_poly.pdbx_seq_one_letter_code
_entity_poly.pdbx_strand_id
1 'polypeptide(L)'
;MWVDGVQVAAATSPAGSVTEGKEFGVQGIHIGERVDGTSRFRGSLDEVRVYRRALSPSEITRLYETNLSGRRGLALWLPFERVDPN
;
A
#
# COMPACT_ATOMS: atom_id res chain seq x y z
N MET A 1 10.98 4.41 -3.55
CA MET A 1 10.04 3.89 -4.53
C MET A 1 10.70 2.73 -5.25
N TRP A 2 9.98 1.62 -5.34
CA TRP A 2 10.39 0.43 -6.07
C TRP A 2 9.35 0.17 -7.16
N VAL A 3 9.78 -0.14 -8.37
CA VAL A 3 8.93 -0.52 -9.51
C VAL A 3 9.54 -1.79 -10.09
N ASP A 4 8.72 -2.81 -10.29
CA ASP A 4 9.13 -4.12 -10.81
C ASP A 4 10.33 -4.74 -10.06
N GLY A 5 10.32 -4.61 -8.72
CA GLY A 5 11.40 -5.10 -7.86
C GLY A 5 12.69 -4.28 -7.89
N VAL A 6 12.77 -3.19 -8.65
CA VAL A 6 13.96 -2.32 -8.77
C VAL A 6 13.75 -0.98 -8.06
N GLN A 7 14.75 -0.51 -7.30
CA GLN A 7 14.67 0.78 -6.62
C GLN A 7 14.87 1.93 -7.63
N VAL A 8 13.83 2.72 -7.84
CA VAL A 8 13.84 3.85 -8.79
C VAL A 8 13.95 5.22 -8.12
N ALA A 9 13.68 5.30 -6.81
CA ALA A 9 13.89 6.52 -6.04
C ALA A 9 14.06 6.24 -4.54
N ALA A 10 14.77 7.12 -3.82
CA ALA A 10 14.94 7.07 -2.38
C ALA A 10 14.95 8.48 -1.79
N ALA A 11 14.41 8.62 -0.58
CA ALA A 11 14.46 9.85 0.21
C ALA A 11 14.47 9.49 1.70
N THR A 12 14.95 10.41 2.54
CA THR A 12 14.88 10.27 3.99
C THR A 12 13.43 10.38 4.46
N SER A 13 12.99 9.47 5.32
CA SER A 13 11.65 9.52 5.90
C SER A 13 11.51 10.74 6.83
N PRO A 14 10.38 11.47 6.79
CA PRO A 14 10.09 12.50 7.79
C PRO A 14 10.01 11.87 9.19
N ALA A 15 10.42 12.62 10.20
CA ALA A 15 10.29 12.21 11.59
C ALA A 15 8.84 12.42 12.07
N GLY A 16 8.32 11.48 12.87
CA GLY A 16 6.97 11.57 13.45
C GLY A 16 5.86 10.97 12.59
N SER A 17 4.61 11.31 12.93
CA SER A 17 3.42 10.85 12.21
C SER A 17 3.29 11.57 10.87
N VAL A 18 3.00 10.80 9.81
CA VAL A 18 2.66 11.32 8.47
C VAL A 18 1.15 11.37 8.21
N THR A 19 0.34 11.09 9.23
CA THR A 19 -1.12 11.15 9.13
C THR A 19 -1.58 12.54 9.53
N GLU A 20 -2.31 13.23 8.66
CA GLU A 20 -3.16 14.35 9.06
C GLU A 20 -4.22 13.82 10.04
N GLY A 21 -4.37 14.45 11.20
CA GLY A 21 -5.23 13.93 12.26
C GLY A 21 -6.70 13.79 11.83
N LYS A 22 -7.50 13.09 12.63
CA LYS A 22 -8.97 13.01 12.45
C LYS A 22 -9.64 14.40 12.34
N GLU A 23 -8.96 15.44 12.80
CA GLU A 23 -9.32 16.84 12.66
C GLU A 23 -9.53 17.31 11.20
N PHE A 24 -8.96 16.59 10.22
CA PHE A 24 -9.17 16.85 8.78
C PHE A 24 -10.20 15.91 8.14
N GLY A 25 -10.96 15.15 8.93
CA GLY A 25 -12.05 14.29 8.44
C GLY A 25 -11.60 13.01 7.72
N VAL A 26 -10.30 12.68 7.73
CA VAL A 26 -9.80 11.45 7.13
C VAL A 26 -10.16 10.25 8.03
N GLN A 27 -11.17 9.48 7.62
CA GLN A 27 -11.68 8.31 8.35
C GLN A 27 -11.13 6.97 7.84
N GLY A 28 -9.83 6.92 7.54
CA GLY A 28 -9.16 5.69 7.11
C GLY A 28 -8.35 5.89 5.84
N ILE A 29 -8.19 4.81 5.06
CA ILE A 29 -7.46 4.82 3.80
C ILE A 29 -8.45 4.73 2.63
N HIS A 30 -8.21 5.49 1.57
CA HIS A 30 -8.91 5.32 0.31
C HIS A 30 -7.97 4.62 -0.68
N ILE A 31 -8.52 3.66 -1.43
CA ILE A 31 -7.82 2.96 -2.50
C ILE A 31 -8.65 3.17 -3.77
N GLY A 32 -8.00 3.63 -4.85
CA GLY A 32 -8.66 3.87 -6.14
C GLY A 32 -9.26 5.27 -6.31
N GLU A 33 -9.25 6.13 -5.29
CA GLU A 33 -9.65 7.53 -5.39
C GLU A 33 -8.97 8.40 -4.32
N ARG A 34 -9.06 9.73 -4.46
CA ARG A 34 -8.63 10.66 -3.42
C ARG A 34 -9.68 10.75 -2.31
N VAL A 35 -9.25 11.15 -1.12
CA VAL A 35 -10.09 11.25 0.10
C VAL A 35 -11.31 12.16 -0.03
N ASP A 36 -11.33 13.11 -0.98
CA ASP A 36 -12.49 13.97 -1.24
C ASP A 36 -13.36 13.48 -2.42
N GLY A 37 -13.18 12.23 -2.84
CA GLY A 37 -13.98 11.57 -3.88
C GLY A 37 -13.63 11.97 -5.31
N THR A 38 -12.59 12.80 -5.52
CA THR A 38 -12.12 13.16 -6.88
C THR A 38 -10.99 12.23 -7.35
N SER A 39 -10.55 12.42 -8.60
CA SER A 39 -9.32 11.82 -9.13
C SER A 39 -9.29 10.29 -9.04
N ARG A 40 -10.35 9.65 -9.52
CA ARG A 40 -10.49 8.19 -9.53
C ARG A 40 -9.43 7.55 -10.43
N PHE A 41 -8.83 6.48 -9.93
CA PHE A 41 -7.95 5.62 -10.70
C PHE A 41 -8.74 4.93 -11.81
N ARG A 42 -8.20 4.94 -13.03
CA ARG A 42 -8.79 4.29 -14.20
C ARG A 42 -7.91 3.13 -14.62
N GLY A 43 -8.17 1.96 -14.06
CA GLY A 43 -7.44 0.73 -14.31
C GLY A 43 -7.86 -0.38 -13.34
N SER A 44 -7.12 -1.47 -13.34
CA SER A 44 -7.26 -2.57 -12.37
C SER A 44 -6.24 -2.44 -11.25
N LEU A 45 -6.64 -2.83 -10.04
CA LEU A 45 -5.76 -2.99 -8.89
C LEU A 45 -5.91 -4.43 -8.40
N ASP A 46 -4.81 -5.04 -8.01
CA ASP A 46 -4.73 -6.34 -7.36
C ASP A 46 -3.69 -6.30 -6.24
N GLU A 47 -3.77 -7.29 -5.32
CA GLU A 47 -2.69 -7.57 -4.37
C GLU A 47 -2.21 -6.40 -3.50
N VAL A 48 -3.14 -5.49 -3.16
CA VAL A 48 -2.84 -4.29 -2.37
C VAL A 48 -2.52 -4.68 -0.93
N ARG A 49 -1.32 -4.30 -0.47
CA ARG A 49 -0.80 -4.65 0.87
C ARG A 49 -0.29 -3.43 1.61
N VAL A 50 -0.54 -3.37 2.91
CA VAL A 50 -0.02 -2.33 3.82
C VAL A 50 0.79 -2.98 4.93
N TYR A 51 2.01 -2.49 5.18
CA TYR A 51 2.90 -3.00 6.21
C TYR A 51 3.19 -1.94 7.27
N ARG A 52 3.25 -2.35 8.54
CA ARG A 52 3.64 -1.50 9.70
C ARG A 52 5.15 -1.40 9.88
N ARG A 53 5.92 -1.66 8.82
CA ARG A 53 7.38 -1.60 8.79
C ARG A 53 7.86 -1.42 7.36
N ALA A 54 9.11 -1.00 7.20
CA ALA A 54 9.80 -1.10 5.93
C ALA A 54 10.08 -2.58 5.60
N LEU A 55 9.90 -2.93 4.33
CA LEU A 55 10.39 -4.19 3.76
C LEU A 55 11.85 -4.04 3.36
N SER A 56 12.64 -5.11 3.51
CA SER A 56 14.00 -5.13 2.98
C SER A 56 13.98 -5.27 1.45
N PRO A 57 15.08 -4.91 0.75
CA PRO A 57 15.21 -5.15 -0.69
C PRO A 57 14.89 -6.60 -1.09
N SER A 58 15.40 -7.58 -0.35
CA SER A 58 15.13 -9.00 -0.60
C SER A 58 13.66 -9.40 -0.43
N GLU A 59 12.94 -8.79 0.52
CA GLU A 59 11.50 -9.02 0.68
C GLU A 59 10.70 -8.41 -0.47
N ILE A 60 11.11 -7.24 -0.98
CA ILE A 60 10.50 -6.60 -2.15
C ILE A 60 10.72 -7.45 -3.40
N THR A 61 11.96 -7.92 -3.64
CA THR A 61 12.26 -8.80 -4.78
C THR A 61 11.43 -10.08 -4.72
N ARG A 62 11.37 -10.75 -3.56
CA ARG A 62 10.57 -11.96 -3.39
C ARG A 62 9.08 -11.69 -3.64
N LEU A 63 8.56 -10.58 -3.14
CA LEU A 63 7.17 -10.19 -3.36
C LEU A 63 6.89 -10.00 -4.85
N TYR A 64 7.77 -9.32 -5.58
CA TYR A 64 7.62 -9.12 -7.02
C TYR A 64 7.67 -10.44 -7.82
N GLU A 65 8.63 -11.31 -7.54
CA GLU A 65 8.83 -12.54 -8.32
C GLU A 65 7.78 -13.62 -8.05
N THR A 66 7.29 -13.71 -6.82
CA THR A 66 6.46 -14.85 -6.38
C THR A 66 5.08 -14.45 -5.90
N ASN A 67 4.80 -13.16 -5.79
CA ASN A 67 3.63 -12.61 -5.10
C ASN A 67 3.49 -13.10 -3.63
N LEU A 68 4.55 -13.67 -3.04
CA LEU A 68 4.54 -14.12 -1.66
C LEU A 68 5.07 -13.03 -0.73
N SER A 69 4.19 -12.52 0.12
CA SER A 69 4.58 -11.69 1.25
C SER A 69 4.81 -12.53 2.51
N GLY A 70 5.88 -12.25 3.24
CA GLY A 70 5.94 -12.66 4.64
C GLY A 70 4.84 -11.96 5.44
N ARG A 71 4.16 -12.67 6.36
CA ARG A 71 3.10 -12.10 7.21
C ARG A 71 3.60 -11.05 8.22
N ARG A 72 4.91 -10.94 8.42
CA ARG A 72 5.50 -10.09 9.45
C ARG A 72 5.23 -8.61 9.15
N GLY A 73 4.43 -7.99 10.01
CA GLY A 73 4.08 -6.57 9.91
C GLY A 73 3.04 -6.27 8.83
N LEU A 74 2.43 -7.27 8.19
CA LEU A 74 1.30 -7.07 7.28
C LEU A 74 0.08 -6.63 8.10
N ALA A 75 -0.44 -5.43 7.82
CA ALA A 75 -1.62 -4.88 8.48
C ALA A 75 -2.90 -5.05 7.67
N LEU A 76 -2.79 -5.02 6.35
CA LEU A 76 -3.91 -5.16 5.43
C LEU A 76 -3.44 -5.85 4.17
N TRP A 77 -4.25 -6.78 3.65
CA TRP A 77 -4.08 -7.36 2.33
C TRP A 77 -5.45 -7.47 1.67
N LEU A 78 -5.58 -6.81 0.53
CA LEU A 78 -6.76 -6.82 -0.32
C LEU A 78 -6.35 -7.44 -1.67
N PRO A 79 -6.54 -8.76 -1.86
CA PRO A 79 -6.18 -9.43 -3.10
C PRO A 79 -7.08 -8.99 -4.27
N PHE A 80 -8.31 -8.53 -3.99
CA PHE A 80 -9.35 -8.19 -4.97
C PHE A 80 -9.74 -9.32 -5.94
N GLU A 81 -9.47 -10.57 -5.56
CA GLU A 81 -9.83 -11.76 -6.33
C GLU A 81 -11.26 -12.26 -6.06
N ARG A 82 -11.90 -11.77 -5.00
CA ARG A 82 -13.25 -12.18 -4.60
C ARG A 82 -14.04 -10.96 -4.14
N VAL A 83 -15.26 -10.84 -4.65
CA VAL A 83 -16.31 -10.00 -4.06
C VAL A 83 -17.04 -10.91 -3.09
N ASP A 84 -16.93 -10.64 -1.79
CA ASP A 84 -17.75 -11.36 -0.82
C ASP A 84 -19.23 -10.99 -1.08
N PRO A 85 -20.10 -11.96 -1.43
CA PRO A 85 -21.52 -11.68 -1.52
C PRO A 85 -22.05 -11.42 -0.11
N ASN A 86 -22.82 -10.33 0.05
CA ASN A 86 -23.55 -10.01 1.28
C ASN A 86 -24.50 -11.14 1.70
#